data_AF-A0A1G0QKY8-F1
#
_entry.id   AF-A0A1G0QKY8-F1
#
_cell.length_a   1.000
_cell.length_b   1.000
_cell.length_c   1.000
_cell.angle_alpha   90.00
_cell.angle_beta   90.00
_cell.angle_gamma   90.00
#
_symmetry.space_group_name_H-M   'P 1'
#
loop_
_entity.id
_entity.type
_entity.pdbx_description
1 polymer ?
#
loop_
_entity_poly.entity_id
_entity_poly.type
_entity_poly.pdbx_seq_one_letter_code
_entity_poly.pdbx_strand_id
1 'polypeptide(L)'
;MKKQVIIISILFLFALVLTSCDPDLENKFTFKNYSAGKVLINFRGSLYEVNQGVSFTINDVPKGTYSYTTTYEVPVGTETTSSEGDVEGSVIFKASTRILVVFSSTFNEGAYTIYATISNSDDQSESITDP
;
A
#
# COMPACT_ATOMS: atom_id res chain seq x y z
N MET A 1 -23.29 -11.63 -48.49
CA MET A 1 -23.18 -10.32 -47.81
C MET A 1 -23.86 -10.31 -46.43
N LYS A 2 -25.14 -10.67 -46.28
CA LYS A 2 -25.84 -10.67 -44.96
C LYS A 2 -25.11 -11.44 -43.84
N LYS A 3 -24.55 -12.63 -44.13
CA LYS A 3 -23.80 -13.43 -43.14
C LYS A 3 -22.47 -12.79 -42.70
N GLN A 4 -21.79 -12.07 -43.59
CA GLN A 4 -20.52 -11.40 -43.25
C GLN A 4 -20.76 -10.16 -42.39
N VAL A 5 -21.85 -9.43 -42.63
CA VAL A 5 -22.25 -8.28 -41.79
C VAL A 5 -22.51 -8.72 -40.34
N ILE A 6 -23.19 -9.85 -40.14
CA ILE A 6 -23.49 -10.39 -38.80
C ILE A 6 -22.20 -10.74 -38.04
N ILE A 7 -21.23 -11.37 -38.71
CA ILE A 7 -19.95 -11.76 -38.09
C ILE A 7 -19.16 -10.51 -37.66
N ILE A 8 -19.13 -9.47 -38.49
CA ILE A 8 -18.43 -8.22 -38.20
C ILE A 8 -19.07 -7.49 -37.01
N SER A 9 -20.41 -7.48 -36.92
CA SER A 9 -21.12 -6.90 -35.79
C SER A 9 -20.87 -7.64 -34.47
N ILE A 10 -20.76 -8.97 -34.50
CA ILE A 10 -20.43 -9.76 -33.30
C ILE A 10 -18.98 -9.52 -32.87
N LEU A 11 -18.04 -9.45 -33.81
CA LEU A 11 -16.63 -9.18 -33.53
C LEU A 11 -16.44 -7.78 -32.91
N PHE A 12 -17.19 -6.80 -33.40
CA PHE A 12 -17.18 -5.43 -32.87
C PHE A 12 -17.77 -5.36 -31.46
N LEU A 13 -18.85 -6.12 -31.20
CA LEU A 13 -19.43 -6.23 -29.86
C LEU A 13 -18.45 -6.87 -28.87
N PHE A 14 -17.70 -7.89 -29.31
CA PHE A 14 -16.69 -8.55 -28.49
C PHE A 14 -15.51 -7.63 -28.16
N ALA A 15 -15.09 -6.79 -29.11
CA ALA A 15 -14.03 -5.80 -28.90
C ALA A 15 -14.42 -4.73 -27.86
N LEU A 16 -15.70 -4.33 -27.79
CA LEU A 16 -16.21 -3.37 -26.81
C LEU A 16 -16.20 -3.91 -25.38
N VAL A 17 -16.35 -5.23 -25.18
CA VAL A 17 -16.34 -5.82 -23.83
C VAL A 17 -14.93 -5.89 -23.26
N LEU A 18 -13.91 -6.03 -24.12
CA LEU A 18 -12.50 -6.13 -23.73
C LEU A 18 -11.88 -4.80 -23.28
N THR A 19 -12.50 -3.66 -23.60
CA THR A 19 -12.01 -2.32 -23.19
C THR A 19 -12.69 -1.78 -21.93
N SER A 20 -13.61 -2.53 -21.29
CA SER A 20 -14.35 -2.07 -20.11
C SER A 20 -13.72 -2.44 -18.77
N CYS A 21 -12.54 -3.04 -18.77
CA CYS A 21 -11.76 -3.23 -17.55
C CYS A 21 -11.15 -1.87 -17.16
N ASP A 22 -11.72 -1.22 -16.17
CA ASP A 22 -11.26 0.06 -15.65
C ASP A 22 -9.82 -0.08 -15.14
N PRO A 23 -8.82 0.57 -15.77
CA PRO A 23 -7.41 0.41 -15.43
C PRO A 23 -7.06 1.00 -14.06
N ASP A 24 -7.95 1.78 -13.43
CA ASP A 24 -7.67 2.49 -12.17
C ASP A 24 -8.04 1.69 -10.90
N LEU A 25 -8.50 0.44 -11.04
CA LEU A 25 -8.91 -0.43 -9.92
C LEU A 25 -7.73 -1.17 -9.25
N GLU A 26 -6.53 -0.62 -9.33
CA GLU A 26 -5.32 -1.21 -8.77
C GLU A 26 -5.14 -0.88 -7.29
N ASN A 27 -4.76 -1.90 -6.53
CA ASN A 27 -4.40 -1.76 -5.13
C ASN A 27 -3.01 -1.16 -4.98
N LYS A 28 -2.86 -0.24 -4.03
CA LYS A 28 -1.60 0.48 -3.80
C LYS A 28 -1.21 0.45 -2.34
N PHE A 29 0.06 0.15 -2.07
CA PHE A 29 0.65 0.27 -0.75
C PHE A 29 1.73 1.35 -0.77
N THR A 30 1.47 2.48 -0.10
CA THR A 30 2.37 3.62 -0.06
C THR A 30 3.00 3.79 1.31
N PHE A 31 4.30 4.05 1.33
CA PHE A 31 5.08 4.37 2.51
C PHE A 31 5.63 5.77 2.35
N LYS A 32 5.48 6.61 3.37
CA LYS A 32 6.05 7.96 3.40
C LYS A 32 6.94 8.12 4.62
N ASN A 33 8.18 8.50 4.41
CA ASN A 33 9.16 8.61 5.49
C ASN A 33 9.48 10.07 5.81
N TYR A 34 9.08 10.54 6.99
CA TYR A 34 9.52 11.81 7.57
C TYR A 34 10.44 11.63 8.79
N SER A 35 10.86 10.40 9.08
CA SER A 35 11.81 10.12 10.16
C SER A 35 13.23 10.62 9.82
N ALA A 36 14.10 10.63 10.83
CA ALA A 36 15.48 11.10 10.69
C ALA A 36 16.33 10.20 9.78
N GLY A 37 16.01 8.89 9.74
CA GLY A 37 16.79 7.88 9.02
C GLY A 37 16.00 7.19 7.90
N LYS A 38 16.65 6.23 7.23
CA LYS A 38 15.98 5.34 6.28
C LYS A 38 15.05 4.37 7.02
N VAL A 39 13.91 4.07 6.42
CA VAL A 39 13.06 2.92 6.80
C VAL A 39 13.13 1.84 5.74
N LEU A 40 13.21 0.59 6.18
CA LEU A 40 13.22 -0.60 5.35
C LEU A 40 11.98 -1.41 5.67
N ILE A 41 11.12 -1.60 4.68
CA ILE A 41 9.86 -2.31 4.83
C ILE A 41 10.00 -3.69 4.21
N ASN A 42 9.80 -4.73 5.03
CA ASN A 42 9.65 -6.10 4.54
C ASN A 42 8.18 -6.35 4.23
N PHE A 43 7.88 -6.57 2.96
CA PHE A 43 6.53 -6.86 2.49
C PHE A 43 6.58 -7.89 1.37
N ARG A 44 5.80 -8.98 1.52
CA ARG A 44 5.72 -10.08 0.54
C ARG A 44 7.10 -10.65 0.15
N GLY A 45 8.01 -10.78 1.13
CA GLY A 45 9.35 -11.33 0.90
C GLY A 45 10.28 -10.40 0.11
N SER A 46 9.92 -9.13 -0.05
CA SER A 46 10.73 -8.10 -0.67
C SER A 46 11.04 -7.00 0.34
N LEU A 47 12.25 -6.44 0.27
CA LEU A 47 12.68 -5.33 1.11
C LEU A 47 12.63 -4.04 0.31
N TYR A 48 11.91 -3.04 0.82
CA TYR A 48 11.74 -1.75 0.19
C TYR A 48 12.38 -0.66 1.04
N GLU A 49 13.31 0.09 0.45
CA GLU A 49 14.02 1.17 1.13
C GLU A 49 13.33 2.51 0.86
N VAL A 50 13.00 3.24 1.93
CA VAL A 50 12.38 4.56 1.86
C VAL A 50 13.25 5.56 2.61
N ASN A 51 13.99 6.36 1.84
CA ASN A 51 14.84 7.42 2.38
C ASN A 51 14.02 8.53 3.04
N GLN A 52 14.67 9.33 3.89
CA GLN A 52 14.05 10.51 4.49
C GLN A 52 13.45 11.44 3.43
N GLY A 53 12.23 11.91 3.69
CA GLY A 53 11.48 12.82 2.81
C GLY A 53 10.87 12.14 1.58
N VAL A 54 11.10 10.84 1.37
CA VAL A 54 10.66 10.12 0.18
C VAL A 54 9.34 9.38 0.43
N SER A 55 8.55 9.28 -0.64
CA SER A 55 7.39 8.39 -0.72
C SER A 55 7.70 7.25 -1.67
N PHE A 56 7.36 6.02 -1.29
CA PHE A 56 7.49 4.83 -2.12
C PHE A 56 6.14 4.13 -2.24
N THR A 57 5.75 3.75 -3.45
CA THR A 57 4.45 3.08 -3.71
C THR A 57 4.68 1.76 -4.42
N ILE A 58 4.14 0.70 -3.84
CA ILE A 58 3.97 -0.60 -4.49
C ILE A 58 2.60 -0.57 -5.19
N ASN A 59 2.60 -0.69 -6.51
CA ASN A 59 1.39 -0.81 -7.31
C ASN A 59 1.01 -2.29 -7.46
N ASP A 60 -0.20 -2.55 -7.99
CA ASP A 60 -0.66 -3.88 -8.35
C ASP A 60 -0.60 -4.93 -7.23
N VAL A 61 -0.87 -4.52 -5.99
CA VAL A 61 -0.88 -5.47 -4.87
C VAL A 61 -2.07 -6.41 -5.03
N PRO A 62 -1.88 -7.74 -5.15
CA PRO A 62 -3.01 -8.64 -5.30
C PRO A 62 -3.96 -8.56 -4.10
N LYS A 63 -5.23 -8.92 -4.30
CA LYS A 63 -6.20 -8.99 -3.20
C LYS A 63 -5.76 -10.02 -2.18
N GLY A 64 -5.96 -9.73 -0.90
CA GLY A 64 -5.64 -10.64 0.19
C GLY A 64 -5.15 -9.92 1.44
N THR A 65 -4.76 -10.73 2.43
CA THR A 65 -4.21 -10.25 3.70
C THR A 65 -2.71 -10.50 3.72
N TYR A 66 -1.94 -9.47 4.07
CA TYR A 66 -0.49 -9.52 4.08
C TYR A 66 0.06 -8.88 5.34
N SER A 67 1.13 -9.46 5.88
CA SER A 67 1.91 -8.82 6.93
C SER A 67 3.01 -7.94 6.33
N TYR A 68 3.33 -6.87 7.04
CA TYR A 68 4.55 -6.10 6.82
C TYR A 68 5.26 -5.87 8.14
N THR A 69 6.58 -5.76 8.09
CA THR A 69 7.40 -5.33 9.22
C THR A 69 8.37 -4.27 8.76
N THR A 70 8.78 -3.40 9.69
CA THR A 70 9.68 -2.30 9.38
C THR A 70 10.92 -2.37 10.26
N THR A 71 12.08 -2.21 9.64
CA THR A 71 13.33 -1.84 10.33
C THR A 71 13.69 -0.41 9.97
N TYR A 72 14.41 0.27 10.85
CA TYR A 72 14.73 1.68 10.68
C TYR A 72 16.17 1.96 11.09
N GLU A 73 16.76 2.94 10.43
CA GLU A 73 18.08 3.44 10.77
C GLU A 73 18.00 4.30 12.02
N VAL A 74 18.94 4.05 12.94
CA VAL A 74 19.04 4.73 14.22
C VAL A 74 20.14 5.79 14.11
N PRO A 75 19.85 7.07 14.40
CA PRO A 75 20.86 8.13 14.35
C PRO A 75 22.07 7.86 15.25
N VAL A 76 23.25 8.32 14.84
CA VAL A 76 24.46 8.26 15.68
C VAL A 76 24.25 9.05 16.95
N GLY A 77 24.71 8.52 18.08
CA GLY A 77 24.51 9.13 19.40
C GLY A 77 23.21 8.73 20.09
N THR A 78 22.46 7.78 19.52
CA THR A 78 21.32 7.16 20.19
C THR A 78 21.80 6.21 21.29
N GLU A 79 21.24 6.39 22.48
CA GLU A 79 21.45 5.51 23.64
C GLU A 79 20.34 4.48 23.75
N THR A 80 19.09 4.89 23.45
CA THR A 80 17.91 4.02 23.54
C THR A 80 16.99 4.21 22.33
N THR A 81 16.34 3.12 21.91
CA THR A 81 15.41 3.11 20.79
C THR A 81 14.06 2.57 21.20
N SER A 82 12.98 3.20 20.73
CA SER A 82 11.62 2.67 20.84
C SER A 82 10.83 2.86 19.56
N SER A 83 9.71 2.16 19.45
CA SER A 83 8.82 2.20 18.30
C SER A 83 7.37 2.23 18.77
N GLU A 84 6.55 3.07 18.15
CA GLU A 84 5.14 3.24 18.48
C GLU A 84 4.24 3.23 17.23
N GLY A 85 3.02 2.73 17.40
CA GLY A 85 2.01 2.67 16.34
C GLY A 85 2.25 1.54 15.33
N ASP A 86 1.89 1.79 14.07
CA ASP A 86 1.80 0.78 13.00
C ASP A 86 3.15 0.49 12.34
N VAL A 87 4.20 0.26 13.14
CA VAL A 87 5.57 0.03 12.63
C VAL A 87 5.67 -1.37 12.00
N GLU A 88 4.80 -2.27 12.43
CA GLU A 88 4.51 -3.56 11.82
C GLU A 88 3.00 -3.82 11.90
N GLY A 89 2.49 -4.70 11.05
CA GLY A 89 1.07 -5.03 11.11
C GLY A 89 0.59 -5.94 9.98
N SER A 90 -0.73 -6.07 9.92
CA SER A 90 -1.45 -6.82 8.88
C SER A 90 -2.35 -5.87 8.10
N VAL A 91 -2.32 -5.99 6.78
CA VAL A 91 -3.09 -5.16 5.86
C VAL A 91 -3.95 -6.04 4.96
N ILE A 92 -5.16 -5.57 4.67
CA ILE A 92 -6.11 -6.26 3.80
C ILE A 92 -6.29 -5.43 2.54
N PHE A 93 -6.07 -6.03 1.38
CA PHE A 93 -6.33 -5.43 0.08
C PHE A 93 -7.59 -6.05 -0.52
N LYS A 94 -8.66 -5.25 -0.64
CA LYS A 94 -9.86 -5.55 -1.43
C LYS A 94 -9.63 -5.06 -2.87
N ALA A 95 -10.69 -4.83 -3.65
CA ALA A 95 -10.54 -4.18 -4.95
C ALA A 95 -10.32 -2.67 -4.75
N SER A 96 -9.34 -2.08 -5.44
CA SER A 96 -9.05 -0.63 -5.38
C SER A 96 -8.68 -0.08 -4.00
N THR A 97 -8.14 -0.93 -3.12
CA THR A 97 -7.69 -0.53 -1.79
C THR A 97 -6.36 0.21 -1.89
N ARG A 98 -6.32 1.42 -1.32
CA ARG A 98 -5.10 2.21 -1.15
C ARG A 98 -4.76 2.27 0.32
N ILE A 99 -3.53 1.88 0.67
CA ILE A 99 -3.01 1.92 2.03
C ILE A 99 -1.84 2.89 2.06
N LEU A 100 -1.82 3.74 3.08
CA LEU A 100 -0.73 4.67 3.35
C LEU A 100 -0.21 4.43 4.76
N VAL A 101 1.09 4.18 4.89
CA VAL A 101 1.81 4.20 6.16
C VAL A 101 2.74 5.41 6.16
N VAL A 102 2.64 6.23 7.21
CA VAL A 102 3.48 7.41 7.39
C VAL A 102 4.39 7.17 8.59
N PHE A 103 5.70 7.30 8.37
CA PHE A 103 6.71 7.23 9.40
C PHE A 103 7.16 8.63 9.82
N SER A 104 7.40 8.80 11.11
CA SER A 104 8.04 9.98 11.69
C SER A 104 8.92 9.57 12.86
N SER A 105 9.73 10.47 13.40
CA SER A 105 10.56 10.17 14.55
C SER A 105 10.83 11.38 15.42
N THR A 106 11.11 11.13 16.70
CA THR A 106 11.68 12.11 17.61
C THR A 106 13.07 11.64 18.06
N PHE A 107 13.94 12.60 18.36
CA PHE A 107 15.22 12.35 19.00
C PHE A 107 15.40 13.38 20.11
N ASN A 108 15.35 12.94 21.37
CA ASN A 108 15.45 13.82 22.51
C ASN A 108 16.30 13.17 23.61
N GLU A 109 17.30 13.90 24.11
CA GLU A 109 18.21 13.43 25.18
C GLU A 109 18.77 12.00 24.97
N GLY A 110 19.15 11.67 23.72
CA GLY A 110 19.71 10.34 23.39
C GLY A 110 18.68 9.23 23.19
N ALA A 111 17.38 9.49 23.40
CA ALA A 111 16.30 8.58 23.08
C ALA A 111 15.75 8.84 21.68
N TYR A 112 15.75 7.80 20.84
CA TYR A 112 15.14 7.82 19.51
C TYR A 112 13.83 7.03 19.52
N THR A 113 12.73 7.65 19.11
CA THR A 113 11.45 6.97 18.94
C THR A 113 10.98 7.10 17.52
N ILE A 114 10.69 5.97 16.86
CA ILE A 114 9.99 5.95 15.58
C ILE A 114 8.48 5.79 15.80
N TYR A 115 7.70 6.52 15.03
CA TYR A 115 6.25 6.43 15.02
C TYR A 115 5.79 6.05 13.62
N ALA A 116 4.77 5.20 13.54
CA ALA A 116 4.08 4.91 12.31
C ALA A 116 2.57 5.02 12.48
N THR A 117 1.90 5.48 11.44
CA THR A 117 0.44 5.51 11.38
C THR A 117 -0.03 4.98 10.05
N ILE A 118 -1.01 4.08 10.09
CA ILE A 118 -1.66 3.51 8.92
C ILE A 118 -3.02 4.16 8.65
N SER A 119 -3.33 4.31 7.37
CA SER A 119 -4.68 4.65 6.88
C SER A 119 -4.98 3.86 5.61
N ASN A 120 -6.26 3.59 5.36
CA ASN A 120 -6.71 2.92 4.14
C ASN A 120 -7.90 3.64 3.52
N SER A 121 -8.15 3.39 2.24
CA SER A 121 -9.27 3.95 1.48
C SER A 121 -10.50 3.05 1.42
N ASP A 122 -10.57 1.98 2.22
CA ASP A 122 -11.70 1.07 2.17
C ASP A 122 -12.97 1.80 2.59
N ASP A 123 -14.02 1.61 1.81
CA ASP A 123 -15.36 2.09 2.17
C ASP A 123 -15.86 1.34 3.40
N GLN A 124 -16.13 2.08 4.48
CA GLN A 124 -16.69 1.56 5.73
C GLN A 124 -18.21 1.38 5.64
N SER A 125 -18.84 1.70 4.51
CA SER A 125 -20.30 1.58 4.31
C SER A 125 -20.78 0.14 4.22
N GLU A 126 -19.92 -0.82 3.90
CA GLU A 126 -20.24 -2.25 3.97
C GLU A 126 -19.95 -2.79 5.38
N SER A 127 -20.85 -2.51 6.32
CA SER A 127 -20.97 -3.33 7.52
C SER A 127 -22.44 -3.59 7.89
N ILE A 128 -22.69 -4.88 8.18
CA ILE A 128 -23.88 -5.51 8.79
C ILE A 128 -25.04 -5.89 7.84
N THR A 129 -24.88 -7.03 7.17
CA THR A 129 -25.94 -8.06 7.20
C THR A 129 -25.43 -9.21 8.06
N ASP A 130 -25.70 -9.12 9.36
CA ASP A 130 -25.62 -10.25 10.29
C ASP A 130 -26.74 -11.25 9.92
N PRO A 131 -26.48 -12.58 9.88
CA PRO A 131 -27.51 -13.60 9.70
C PRO A 131 -28.48 -13.74 10.88
#